data_AF-A0A5N6L553-F1
#
_entry.id   AF-A0A5N6L553-F1
#
_cell.length_a   1.000
_cell.length_b   1.000
_cell.length_c   1.000
_cell.angle_alpha   90.00
_cell.angle_beta   90.00
_cell.angle_gamma   90.00
#
_symmetry.space_group_name_H-M   'P 1'
#
loop_
_entity.id
_entity.type
_entity.pdbx_description
1 polymer ?
#
loop_
_entity_poly.entity_id
_entity_poly.type
_entity_poly.pdbx_seq_one_letter_code
_entity_poly.pdbx_strand_id
1 'polypeptide(L)'
;MQGHCSYTVFAGPNQKYVFQFRLQSLFLDLQLVEQAREVYRDLVPETTFHGLLGGIGEAHEPVLVYKMTRVPGVSYIEAQITTPHPPDSPERRLWRSTIVEDFARFFASSWKQPQTISEASKQLLQVQYLESLQLLLLHLPRSFHPAIEQCIRDLPRIFLLPMVLTHQDMNVSNIIVDEASGKLNGIVDWAEANVCPFGYNLRMLRDFTGAFWLKVGWKLYADHDELHKLFWETFRAEVGELSIEDMQAIVSSRNLGCLLTRGFTKRLANEPLPTPVGDDAIGRYNKLMLDGFLINPDTKLCLDRI
;
A
#
# COMPACT_ATOMS: atom_id res chain seq x y z
N MET A 1 6.66 21.05 -5.15
CA MET A 1 5.88 20.48 -4.03
C MET A 1 6.85 19.91 -3.03
N GLN A 2 6.80 20.36 -1.77
CA GLN A 2 7.64 19.82 -0.71
C GLN A 2 6.95 18.60 -0.10
N GLY A 3 7.61 17.45 -0.12
CA GLY A 3 7.23 16.23 0.58
C GLY A 3 8.05 16.02 1.84
N HIS A 4 7.82 14.90 2.52
CA HIS A 4 8.54 14.55 3.76
C HIS A 4 10.01 14.18 3.50
N CYS A 5 10.25 13.49 2.37
CA CYS A 5 11.57 12.95 2.01
C CYS A 5 12.15 13.55 0.73
N SER A 6 11.42 14.45 0.06
CA SER A 6 11.83 15.01 -1.23
C SER A 6 11.21 16.38 -1.50
N TYR A 7 11.88 17.14 -2.36
CA TYR A 7 11.28 18.27 -3.08
C TYR A 7 11.02 17.85 -4.52
N THR A 8 9.81 18.08 -5.02
CA THR A 8 9.36 17.59 -6.34
C THR A 8 8.96 18.74 -7.27
N VAL A 9 9.41 18.69 -8.52
CA VAL A 9 9.09 19.69 -9.56
C VAL A 9 8.62 19.00 -10.84
N PHE A 10 7.56 19.55 -11.46
CA PHE A 10 7.13 19.15 -12.80
C PHE A 10 7.90 19.96 -13.85
N ALA A 11 8.40 19.28 -14.90
CA ALA A 11 9.23 19.91 -15.92
C ALA A 11 8.99 19.33 -17.32
N GLY A 12 9.51 20.05 -18.33
CA GLY A 12 9.38 19.71 -19.74
C GLY A 12 8.03 20.09 -20.36
N PRO A 13 7.88 19.92 -21.69
CA PRO A 13 6.63 20.15 -22.40
C PRO A 13 5.47 19.40 -21.75
N ASN A 14 4.36 20.09 -21.51
CA ASN A 14 3.17 19.55 -20.83
C ASN A 14 3.48 18.84 -19.50
N GLN A 15 4.55 19.27 -18.80
CA GLN A 15 4.95 18.69 -17.51
C GLN A 15 5.23 17.17 -17.58
N LYS A 16 5.72 16.66 -18.73
CA LYS A 16 5.93 15.22 -18.95
C LYS A 16 6.96 14.55 -18.01
N TYR A 17 7.78 15.34 -17.32
CA TYR A 17 8.78 14.82 -16.38
C TYR A 17 8.52 15.31 -14.96
N VAL A 18 8.91 14.47 -14.01
CA VAL A 18 8.98 14.78 -12.58
C VAL A 18 10.45 14.77 -12.19
N PHE A 19 10.93 15.81 -11.53
CA PHE A 19 12.24 15.83 -10.90
C PHE A 19 12.05 15.76 -9.38
N GLN A 20 12.67 14.76 -8.76
CA GLN A 20 12.73 14.65 -7.30
C GLN A 20 14.14 14.98 -6.82
N PHE A 21 14.22 15.86 -5.85
CA PHE A 21 15.42 16.26 -5.15
C PHE A 21 15.36 15.65 -3.75
N ARG A 22 16.30 14.76 -3.44
CA ARG A 22 16.33 14.01 -2.18
C ARG A 22 17.67 14.21 -1.50
N LEU A 23 17.68 14.31 -0.17
CA LEU A 23 18.92 14.25 0.58
C LEU A 23 19.60 12.89 0.36
N GLN A 24 20.93 12.83 0.44
CA GLN A 24 21.68 11.60 0.24
C GLN A 24 21.25 10.48 1.21
N SER A 25 20.90 10.81 2.44
CA SER A 25 20.37 9.93 3.49
C SER A 25 19.00 9.35 3.14
N LEU A 26 18.28 10.00 2.22
CA LEU A 26 16.95 9.62 1.73
C LEU A 26 17.01 9.27 0.25
N PHE A 27 18.14 8.74 -0.22
CA PHE A 27 18.30 8.34 -1.61
C PHE A 27 17.20 7.36 -2.05
N LEU A 28 16.95 7.35 -3.35
CA LEU A 28 16.03 6.40 -3.97
C LEU A 28 16.84 5.24 -4.51
N ASP A 29 16.60 4.04 -4.01
CA ASP A 29 17.23 2.83 -4.52
C ASP A 29 16.72 2.54 -5.95
N LEU A 30 17.55 2.82 -6.95
CA LEU A 30 17.19 2.62 -8.35
C LEU A 30 17.09 1.15 -8.73
N GLN A 31 17.81 0.24 -8.05
CA GLN A 31 17.68 -1.19 -8.30
C GLN A 31 16.31 -1.67 -7.87
N LEU A 32 15.84 -1.20 -6.71
CA LEU A 32 14.50 -1.51 -6.20
C LEU A 32 13.40 -0.93 -7.09
N VAL A 33 13.57 0.30 -7.60
CA VAL A 33 12.61 0.90 -8.56
C VAL A 33 12.60 0.16 -9.90
N GLU A 34 13.77 -0.29 -10.37
CA GLU A 34 13.87 -1.11 -11.58
C GLU A 34 13.16 -2.47 -11.40
N GLN A 35 13.37 -3.13 -10.25
CA GLN A 35 12.62 -4.33 -9.88
C GLN A 35 11.10 -4.09 -9.84
N ALA A 36 10.66 -2.93 -9.32
CA ALA A 36 9.25 -2.56 -9.36
C ALA A 36 8.73 -2.43 -10.80
N ARG A 37 9.52 -1.85 -11.72
CA ARG A 37 9.16 -1.79 -13.14
C ARG A 37 9.14 -3.16 -13.81
N GLU A 38 10.00 -4.09 -13.43
CA GLU A 38 9.94 -5.47 -13.96
C GLU A 38 8.64 -6.18 -13.56
N VAL A 39 8.24 -6.02 -12.29
CA VAL A 39 7.02 -6.65 -11.75
C VAL A 39 5.75 -5.98 -12.29
N TYR A 40 5.70 -4.64 -12.26
CA TYR A 40 4.47 -3.86 -12.47
C TYR A 40 4.44 -3.08 -13.79
N ARG A 41 5.50 -3.16 -14.59
CA ARG A 41 5.60 -2.61 -15.95
C ARG A 41 5.32 -1.10 -15.97
N ASP A 42 4.41 -0.69 -16.84
CA ASP A 42 4.08 0.71 -17.14
C ASP A 42 3.37 1.42 -15.97
N LEU A 43 2.95 0.67 -14.93
CA LEU A 43 2.36 1.24 -13.72
C LEU A 43 3.40 1.91 -12.81
N VAL A 44 4.69 1.72 -13.06
CA VAL A 44 5.77 2.33 -12.27
C VAL A 44 6.48 3.36 -13.16
N PRO A 45 6.75 4.59 -12.70
CA PRO A 45 7.42 5.59 -13.52
C PRO A 45 8.85 5.15 -13.88
N GLU A 46 9.28 5.43 -15.12
CA GLU A 46 10.69 5.33 -15.50
C GLU A 46 11.47 6.30 -14.63
N THR A 47 12.52 5.83 -13.97
CA THR A 47 13.29 6.61 -13.02
C THR A 47 14.77 6.49 -13.35
N THR A 48 15.45 7.64 -13.42
CA THR A 48 16.88 7.71 -13.71
C THR A 48 17.56 8.69 -12.76
N PHE A 49 18.79 8.37 -12.36
CA PHE A 49 19.63 9.35 -11.67
C PHE A 49 20.04 10.45 -12.65
N HIS A 50 19.82 11.70 -12.27
CA HIS A 50 20.13 12.86 -13.11
C HIS A 50 21.41 13.58 -12.68
N GLY A 51 21.72 13.61 -11.38
CA GLY A 51 22.93 14.26 -10.89
C GLY A 51 22.90 14.52 -9.39
N LEU A 52 23.96 15.17 -8.90
CA LEU A 52 24.17 15.52 -7.51
C LEU A 52 24.44 17.02 -7.40
N LEU A 53 23.83 17.66 -6.40
CA LEU A 53 24.04 19.06 -6.05
C LEU A 53 24.71 19.14 -4.68
N GLY A 54 25.73 19.98 -4.56
CA GLY A 54 26.60 20.07 -3.37
C GLY A 54 27.83 19.16 -3.47
N GLY A 55 28.81 19.37 -2.58
CA GLY A 55 30.07 18.61 -2.53
C GLY A 55 30.19 17.68 -1.32
N ILE A 56 30.93 16.58 -1.47
CA ILE A 56 31.29 15.72 -0.32
C ILE A 56 32.22 16.52 0.59
N GLY A 57 31.82 16.73 1.85
CA GLY A 57 32.58 17.50 2.85
C GLY A 57 32.15 18.96 2.99
N GLU A 58 31.08 19.39 2.31
CA GLU A 58 30.42 20.67 2.58
C GLU A 58 29.57 20.61 3.86
N ALA A 59 29.21 21.78 4.39
CA ALA A 59 28.46 21.90 5.65
C ALA A 59 27.04 21.30 5.59
N HIS A 60 26.51 21.05 4.39
CA HIS A 60 25.19 20.49 4.17
C HIS A 60 25.30 19.20 3.36
N GLU A 61 24.39 18.26 3.65
CA GLU A 61 24.30 16.98 2.96
C GLU A 61 24.01 17.18 1.46
N PRO A 62 24.67 16.41 0.56
CA PRO A 62 24.40 16.48 -0.87
C PRO A 62 22.95 16.13 -1.22
N VAL A 63 22.46 16.76 -2.29
CA VAL A 63 21.13 16.52 -2.84
C VAL A 63 21.23 15.71 -4.12
N LEU A 64 20.64 14.53 -4.12
CA LEU A 64 20.50 13.65 -5.26
C LEU A 64 19.28 14.06 -6.09
N VAL A 65 19.46 14.17 -7.39
CA VAL A 65 18.41 14.56 -8.34
C VAL A 65 18.04 13.35 -9.18
N TYR A 66 16.76 13.00 -9.15
CA TYR A 66 16.17 11.92 -9.94
C TYR A 66 15.22 12.52 -10.97
N LYS A 67 15.30 12.02 -12.21
CA LYS A 67 14.36 12.33 -13.27
C LYS A 67 13.44 11.13 -13.47
N MET A 68 12.13 11.41 -13.47
CA MET A 68 11.07 10.43 -13.62
C MET A 68 10.13 10.79 -14.77
N THR A 69 9.54 9.81 -15.44
CA THR A 69 8.37 10.05 -16.29
C THR A 69 7.16 10.39 -15.44
N ARG A 70 6.39 11.42 -15.82
CA ARG A 70 5.14 11.73 -15.15
C ARG A 70 4.08 10.69 -15.53
N VAL A 71 3.49 10.05 -14.52
CA VAL A 71 2.30 9.21 -14.70
C VAL A 71 1.09 10.14 -14.99
N PRO A 72 0.36 9.97 -16.10
CA PRO A 72 -0.77 10.82 -16.42
C PRO A 72 -1.98 10.51 -15.53
N GLY A 73 -2.75 11.53 -15.18
CA GLY A 73 -3.94 11.41 -14.33
C GLY A 73 -3.86 12.24 -13.06
N VAL A 74 -4.75 11.92 -12.12
CA VAL A 74 -4.88 12.54 -10.81
C VAL A 74 -4.66 11.49 -9.72
N SER A 75 -4.34 11.92 -8.50
CA SER A 75 -4.28 10.98 -7.38
C SER A 75 -5.69 10.42 -7.06
N TYR A 76 -5.77 9.20 -6.52
CA TYR A 76 -7.07 8.62 -6.15
C TYR A 76 -7.82 9.50 -5.15
N ILE A 77 -7.11 10.08 -4.17
CA ILE A 77 -7.71 11.02 -3.21
C ILE A 77 -8.29 12.27 -3.90
N GLU A 78 -7.59 12.82 -4.89
CA GLU A 78 -8.08 13.96 -5.67
C GLU A 78 -9.34 13.57 -6.45
N ALA A 79 -9.33 12.42 -7.15
CA ALA A 79 -10.51 11.91 -7.87
C ALA A 79 -11.72 11.66 -6.95
N GLN A 80 -11.51 11.31 -5.68
CA GLN A 80 -12.60 11.19 -4.70
C GLN A 80 -13.15 12.55 -4.26
N ILE A 81 -12.33 13.61 -4.22
CA ILE A 81 -12.73 14.94 -3.78
C ILE A 81 -13.36 15.76 -4.92
N THR A 82 -12.86 15.61 -6.15
CA THR A 82 -13.31 16.39 -7.32
C THR A 82 -14.52 15.78 -8.03
N THR A 83 -14.91 14.54 -7.69
CA THR A 83 -16.03 13.86 -8.34
C THR A 83 -17.36 14.63 -8.20
N PRO A 84 -18.02 14.99 -9.31
CA PRO A 84 -19.31 15.67 -9.27
C PRO A 84 -20.48 14.72 -8.99
N HIS A 85 -20.26 13.40 -9.11
CA HIS A 85 -21.30 12.39 -8.99
C HIS A 85 -21.44 11.87 -7.55
N PRO A 86 -22.67 11.60 -7.06
CA PRO A 86 -22.89 10.94 -5.79
C PRO A 86 -22.19 9.57 -5.72
N PRO A 87 -21.73 9.12 -4.54
CA PRO A 87 -20.97 7.87 -4.40
C PRO A 87 -21.67 6.64 -5.00
N ASP A 88 -22.99 6.52 -4.89
CA ASP A 88 -23.74 5.32 -5.34
C ASP A 88 -24.35 5.45 -6.74
N SER A 89 -24.03 6.53 -7.47
CA SER A 89 -24.46 6.72 -8.87
C SER A 89 -23.91 5.63 -9.80
N PRO A 90 -24.61 5.29 -10.90
CA PRO A 90 -24.13 4.31 -11.88
C PRO A 90 -22.72 4.63 -12.41
N GLU A 91 -22.42 5.90 -12.65
CA GLU A 91 -21.13 6.37 -13.12
C GLU A 91 -20.02 6.06 -12.10
N ARG A 92 -20.27 6.29 -10.81
CA ARG A 92 -19.29 5.99 -9.75
C ARG A 92 -19.12 4.51 -9.49
N ARG A 93 -20.18 3.71 -9.62
CA ARG A 93 -20.09 2.25 -9.54
C ARG A 93 -19.23 1.68 -10.68
N LEU A 94 -19.45 2.17 -11.90
CA LEU A 94 -18.62 1.79 -13.05
C LEU A 94 -17.16 2.20 -12.84
N TRP A 95 -16.93 3.45 -12.44
CA TRP A 95 -15.60 3.97 -12.14
C TRP A 95 -14.87 3.14 -11.07
N ARG A 96 -15.56 2.75 -9.99
CA ARG A 96 -15.01 1.85 -8.96
C ARG A 96 -14.74 0.44 -9.48
N SER A 97 -15.61 -0.08 -10.34
CA SER A 97 -15.41 -1.40 -10.94
C SER A 97 -14.12 -1.42 -11.76
N THR A 98 -13.89 -0.39 -12.60
CA THR A 98 -12.66 -0.25 -13.39
C THR A 98 -11.40 -0.29 -12.52
N ILE A 99 -11.33 0.55 -11.47
CA ILE A 99 -10.13 0.59 -10.64
C ILE A 99 -9.93 -0.72 -9.88
N VAL A 100 -10.99 -1.35 -9.38
CA VAL A 100 -10.91 -2.60 -8.63
C VAL A 100 -10.41 -3.74 -9.52
N GLU A 101 -10.88 -3.80 -10.76
CA GLU A 101 -10.44 -4.77 -11.76
C GLU A 101 -8.95 -4.58 -12.11
N ASP A 102 -8.52 -3.33 -12.37
CA ASP A 102 -7.11 -3.02 -12.63
C ASP A 102 -6.22 -3.30 -11.42
N PHE A 103 -6.70 -3.04 -10.21
CA PHE A 103 -5.96 -3.31 -8.98
C PHE A 103 -5.81 -4.82 -8.72
N ALA A 104 -6.79 -5.63 -9.11
CA ALA A 104 -6.67 -7.09 -9.08
C ALA A 104 -5.55 -7.57 -10.01
N ARG A 105 -5.45 -7.00 -11.23
CA ARG A 105 -4.35 -7.29 -12.17
C ARG A 105 -2.99 -6.82 -11.66
N PHE A 106 -2.95 -5.67 -11.00
CA PHE A 106 -1.75 -5.17 -10.32
C PHE A 106 -1.24 -6.17 -9.28
N PHE A 107 -2.10 -6.66 -8.39
CA PHE A 107 -1.71 -7.69 -7.42
C PHE A 107 -1.36 -9.03 -8.08
N ALA A 108 -2.08 -9.43 -9.13
CA ALA A 108 -1.75 -10.66 -9.86
C ALA A 108 -0.35 -10.59 -10.50
N SER A 109 0.09 -9.40 -10.92
CA SER A 109 1.43 -9.20 -11.49
C SER A 109 2.54 -9.54 -10.49
N SER A 110 2.37 -9.15 -9.22
CA SER A 110 3.35 -9.48 -8.17
C SER A 110 3.28 -10.93 -7.72
N TRP A 111 2.08 -11.52 -7.66
CA TRP A 111 1.91 -12.96 -7.42
C TRP A 111 2.63 -13.80 -8.47
N LYS A 112 2.51 -13.44 -9.75
CA LYS A 112 3.15 -14.14 -10.87
C LYS A 112 4.66 -13.95 -10.95
N GLN A 113 5.20 -12.98 -10.22
CA GLN A 113 6.64 -12.64 -10.21
C GLN A 113 7.19 -12.63 -8.77
N PRO A 114 7.22 -13.79 -8.09
CA PRO A 114 7.80 -13.89 -6.76
C PRO A 114 9.28 -13.53 -6.78
N GLN A 115 9.70 -12.82 -5.74
CA GLN A 115 11.08 -12.38 -5.55
C GLN A 115 11.85 -13.45 -4.76
N THR A 116 13.09 -13.70 -5.18
CA THR A 116 13.95 -14.64 -4.47
C THR A 116 14.57 -13.95 -3.26
N ILE A 117 14.37 -14.51 -2.07
CA ILE A 117 15.03 -14.06 -0.85
C ILE A 117 15.74 -15.22 -0.17
N SER A 118 16.83 -14.93 0.54
CA SER A 118 17.53 -15.95 1.31
C SER A 118 16.66 -16.44 2.48
N GLU A 119 16.81 -17.71 2.85
CA GLU A 119 16.08 -18.28 3.99
C GLU A 119 16.41 -17.54 5.30
N ALA A 120 17.65 -17.08 5.47
CA ALA A 120 18.05 -16.25 6.61
C ALA A 120 17.32 -14.90 6.64
N SER A 121 17.20 -14.22 5.49
CA SER A 121 16.43 -12.97 5.36
C SER A 121 14.95 -13.18 5.66
N LYS A 122 14.38 -14.30 5.18
CA LYS A 122 13.00 -14.68 5.42
C LYS A 122 12.72 -14.92 6.91
N GLN A 123 13.61 -15.66 7.59
CA GLN A 123 13.53 -15.91 9.03
C GLN A 123 13.67 -14.61 9.84
N LEU A 124 14.60 -13.75 9.47
CA LEU A 124 14.75 -12.44 10.12
C LEU A 124 13.48 -11.60 10.01
N LEU A 125 12.88 -11.53 8.82
CA LEU A 125 11.62 -10.81 8.60
C LEU A 125 10.48 -11.40 9.44
N GLN A 126 10.42 -12.72 9.55
CA GLN A 126 9.42 -13.41 10.38
C GLN A 126 9.57 -13.06 11.86
N VAL A 127 10.80 -13.04 12.38
CA VAL A 127 11.09 -12.62 13.76
C VAL A 127 10.68 -11.16 13.98
N GLN A 128 11.04 -10.25 13.07
CA GLN A 128 10.66 -8.83 13.15
C GLN A 128 9.15 -8.62 13.19
N TYR A 129 8.39 -9.39 12.40
CA TYR A 129 6.93 -9.32 12.41
C TYR A 129 6.35 -9.88 13.70
N LEU A 130 6.89 -10.98 14.23
CA LEU A 130 6.48 -11.53 15.51
C LEU A 130 6.71 -10.53 16.66
N GLU A 131 7.89 -9.93 16.73
CA GLU A 131 8.23 -8.91 17.72
C GLU A 131 7.30 -7.69 17.61
N SER A 132 7.03 -7.25 16.38
CA SER A 132 6.10 -6.13 16.14
C SER A 132 4.69 -6.47 16.61
N LEU A 133 4.18 -7.68 16.33
CA LEU A 133 2.85 -8.12 16.78
C LEU A 133 2.78 -8.24 18.31
N GLN A 134 3.82 -8.78 18.96
CA GLN A 134 3.89 -8.86 20.42
C GLN A 134 3.90 -7.46 21.05
N LEU A 135 4.62 -6.52 20.44
CA LEU A 135 4.64 -5.14 20.91
C LEU A 135 3.27 -4.46 20.76
N LEU A 136 2.55 -4.72 19.67
CA LEU A 136 1.16 -4.26 19.50
C LEU A 136 0.21 -4.89 20.52
N LEU A 137 0.38 -6.17 20.87
CA LEU A 137 -0.42 -6.84 21.89
C LEU A 137 -0.30 -6.15 23.25
N LEU A 138 0.91 -5.67 23.58
CA LEU A 138 1.17 -4.96 24.83
C LEU A 138 0.55 -3.55 24.88
N HIS A 139 0.47 -2.85 23.75
CA HIS A 139 0.14 -1.42 23.71
C HIS A 139 -1.25 -1.10 23.16
N LEU A 140 -1.82 -1.95 22.29
CA LEU A 140 -3.15 -1.71 21.74
C LEU A 140 -4.26 -2.16 22.71
N PRO A 141 -5.44 -1.52 22.65
CA PRO A 141 -6.60 -1.93 23.45
C PRO A 141 -6.95 -3.41 23.29
N ARG A 142 -7.50 -4.01 24.36
CA ARG A 142 -7.88 -5.43 24.40
C ARG A 142 -8.83 -5.87 23.28
N SER A 143 -9.61 -4.95 22.72
CA SER A 143 -10.46 -5.23 21.56
C SER A 143 -9.67 -5.73 20.34
N PHE A 144 -8.41 -5.32 20.18
CA PHE A 144 -7.55 -5.76 19.07
C PHE A 144 -6.82 -7.08 19.32
N HIS A 145 -6.75 -7.55 20.57
CA HIS A 145 -5.97 -8.73 20.96
C HIS A 145 -6.34 -9.99 20.16
N PRO A 146 -7.63 -10.33 19.93
CA PRO A 146 -7.97 -11.53 19.15
C PRO A 146 -7.40 -11.51 17.72
N ALA A 147 -7.40 -10.34 17.06
CA ALA A 147 -6.88 -10.20 15.70
C ALA A 147 -5.34 -10.29 15.67
N ILE A 148 -4.66 -9.72 16.66
CA ILE A 148 -3.20 -9.78 16.80
C ILE A 148 -2.76 -11.22 17.08
N GLU A 149 -3.39 -11.89 18.03
CA GLU A 149 -3.09 -13.28 18.38
C GLU A 149 -3.36 -14.23 17.21
N GLN A 150 -4.42 -13.99 16.43
CA GLN A 150 -4.66 -14.76 15.20
C GLN A 150 -3.54 -14.55 14.18
N CYS A 151 -3.08 -13.31 13.97
CA CYS A 151 -1.95 -13.05 13.07
C CYS A 151 -0.66 -13.71 13.57
N ILE A 152 -0.41 -13.75 14.88
CA ILE A 152 0.74 -14.47 15.46
C ILE A 152 0.65 -15.97 15.15
N ARG A 153 -0.52 -16.58 15.36
CA ARG A 153 -0.74 -18.01 15.06
C ARG A 153 -0.56 -18.32 13.58
N ASP A 154 -1.04 -17.44 12.70
CA ASP A 154 -1.00 -17.64 11.26
C ASP A 154 0.35 -17.25 10.63
N LEU A 155 1.27 -16.66 11.39
CA LEU A 155 2.52 -16.15 10.87
C LEU A 155 3.34 -17.19 10.09
N PRO A 156 3.49 -18.46 10.54
CA PRO A 156 4.15 -19.49 9.74
C PRO A 156 3.47 -19.71 8.38
N ARG A 157 2.14 -19.70 8.34
CA ARG A 157 1.36 -19.89 7.11
C ARG A 157 1.48 -18.67 6.18
N ILE A 158 1.47 -17.45 6.72
CA ILE A 158 1.69 -16.23 5.93
C ILE A 158 3.01 -16.30 5.17
N PHE A 159 4.08 -16.81 5.80
CA PHE A 159 5.39 -16.96 5.17
C PHE A 159 5.48 -18.14 4.19
N LEU A 160 4.43 -18.96 4.02
CA LEU A 160 4.35 -19.92 2.91
C LEU A 160 3.86 -19.25 1.61
N LEU A 161 3.27 -18.07 1.69
CA LEU A 161 2.88 -17.30 0.51
C LEU A 161 4.10 -16.89 -0.33
N PRO A 162 3.89 -16.60 -1.64
CA PRO A 162 4.90 -15.97 -2.47
C PRO A 162 5.45 -14.69 -1.80
N MET A 163 6.78 -14.57 -1.75
CA MET A 163 7.45 -13.35 -1.35
C MET A 163 7.44 -12.41 -2.56
N VAL A 164 6.81 -11.25 -2.45
CA VAL A 164 6.57 -10.35 -3.58
C VAL A 164 7.08 -8.95 -3.26
N LEU A 165 7.44 -8.20 -4.30
CA LEU A 165 7.80 -6.80 -4.13
C LEU A 165 6.54 -5.99 -3.79
N THR A 166 6.55 -5.29 -2.68
CA THR A 166 5.43 -4.49 -2.17
C THR A 166 5.84 -3.04 -1.99
N HIS A 167 4.90 -2.09 -2.05
CA HIS A 167 5.20 -0.66 -2.04
C HIS A 167 5.54 -0.10 -0.64
N GLN A 168 5.06 -0.76 0.43
CA GLN A 168 5.13 -0.34 1.84
C GLN A 168 4.40 0.96 2.21
N ASP A 169 4.56 2.06 1.46
CA ASP A 169 3.78 3.31 1.64
C ASP A 169 2.59 3.41 0.67
N MET A 170 1.87 2.29 0.44
CA MET A 170 0.72 2.32 -0.46
C MET A 170 -0.46 3.06 0.20
N ASN A 171 -0.84 4.20 -0.37
CA ASN A 171 -1.94 5.03 0.11
C ASN A 171 -2.64 5.73 -1.07
N VAL A 172 -3.81 6.34 -0.80
CA VAL A 172 -4.67 6.98 -1.80
C VAL A 172 -4.03 8.18 -2.54
N SER A 173 -2.93 8.74 -2.02
CA SER A 173 -2.19 9.81 -2.69
C SER A 173 -1.17 9.29 -3.70
N ASN A 174 -0.71 8.04 -3.51
CA ASN A 174 0.32 7.40 -4.33
C ASN A 174 -0.26 6.60 -5.51
N ILE A 175 -1.58 6.47 -5.58
CA ILE A 175 -2.29 5.80 -6.68
C ILE A 175 -2.75 6.85 -7.68
N ILE A 176 -2.33 6.73 -8.94
CA ILE A 176 -2.68 7.64 -10.02
C ILE A 176 -3.70 6.98 -10.94
N VAL A 177 -4.81 7.67 -11.18
CA VAL A 177 -5.93 7.18 -11.97
C VAL A 177 -6.30 8.16 -13.06
N ASP A 178 -6.89 7.64 -14.13
CA ASP A 178 -7.65 8.46 -15.07
C ASP A 178 -8.92 8.98 -14.38
N GLU A 179 -9.07 10.31 -14.33
CA GLU A 179 -10.15 10.97 -13.58
C GLU A 179 -11.54 10.55 -14.09
N ALA A 180 -11.70 10.41 -15.41
CA ALA A 180 -12.97 10.14 -16.05
C ALA A 180 -13.39 8.66 -15.95
N SER A 181 -12.46 7.73 -16.17
CA SER A 181 -12.76 6.29 -16.30
C SER A 181 -12.48 5.46 -15.05
N GLY A 182 -11.61 5.95 -14.16
CA GLY A 182 -11.15 5.21 -12.98
C GLY A 182 -10.03 4.20 -13.29
N LYS A 183 -9.55 4.18 -14.54
CA LYS A 183 -8.43 3.32 -14.93
C LYS A 183 -7.19 3.60 -14.09
N LEU A 184 -6.52 2.56 -13.62
CA LEU A 184 -5.23 2.68 -12.93
C LEU A 184 -4.16 3.05 -13.96
N ASN A 185 -3.58 4.25 -13.84
CA ASN A 185 -2.50 4.71 -14.72
C ASN A 185 -1.12 4.48 -14.11
N GLY A 186 -1.01 4.41 -12.78
CA GLY A 186 0.23 4.01 -12.13
C GLY A 186 0.24 4.20 -10.62
N ILE A 187 1.34 3.77 -10.01
CA ILE A 187 1.65 3.92 -8.60
C ILE A 187 3.01 4.61 -8.50
N VAL A 188 3.11 5.63 -7.65
CA VAL A 188 4.29 6.47 -7.48
C VAL A 188 4.83 6.39 -6.05
N ASP A 189 6.08 6.82 -5.86
CA ASP A 189 6.77 6.84 -4.56
C ASP A 189 7.20 5.47 -4.01
N TRP A 190 7.87 4.69 -4.86
CA TRP A 190 8.43 3.37 -4.54
C TRP A 190 9.65 3.38 -3.62
N ALA A 191 9.91 4.49 -2.91
CA ALA A 191 11.12 4.65 -2.10
C ALA A 191 11.21 3.67 -0.92
N GLU A 192 10.06 3.29 -0.36
CA GLU A 192 9.97 2.38 0.79
C GLU A 192 9.71 0.93 0.36
N ALA A 193 9.76 0.62 -0.94
CA ALA A 193 9.38 -0.70 -1.43
C ALA A 193 10.22 -1.81 -0.79
N ASN A 194 9.61 -2.97 -0.57
CA ASN A 194 10.27 -4.08 0.10
C ASN A 194 9.65 -5.42 -0.31
N VAL A 195 10.44 -6.50 -0.21
CA VAL A 195 9.95 -7.86 -0.43
C VAL A 195 9.27 -8.38 0.83
N CYS A 196 7.98 -8.70 0.72
CA CYS A 196 7.14 -9.16 1.83
C CYS A 196 6.21 -10.30 1.37
N PRO A 197 5.62 -11.08 2.28
CA PRO A 197 4.62 -12.08 1.88
C PRO A 197 3.45 -11.40 1.15
N PHE A 198 2.98 -12.03 0.07
CA PHE A 198 1.82 -11.53 -0.67
C PHE A 198 0.63 -11.28 0.26
N GLY A 199 -0.15 -10.25 -0.02
CA GLY A 199 -1.31 -9.86 0.78
C GLY A 199 -1.07 -8.69 1.73
N TYR A 200 0.17 -8.38 2.09
CA TYR A 200 0.52 -7.26 2.97
C TYR A 200 -0.13 -5.92 2.56
N ASN A 201 -0.17 -5.66 1.25
CA ASN A 201 -0.72 -4.43 0.68
C ASN A 201 -2.23 -4.52 0.31
N LEU A 202 -2.87 -5.69 0.41
CA LEU A 202 -4.30 -5.88 0.10
C LEU A 202 -5.24 -5.10 1.03
N ARG A 203 -4.73 -4.51 2.12
CA ARG A 203 -5.49 -3.56 2.94
C ARG A 203 -6.12 -2.43 2.11
N MET A 204 -5.48 -2.03 1.02
CA MET A 204 -5.92 -0.94 0.13
C MET A 204 -7.23 -1.25 -0.61
N LEU A 205 -7.62 -2.51 -0.75
CA LEU A 205 -8.90 -2.86 -1.39
C LEU A 205 -10.08 -2.16 -0.70
N ARG A 206 -9.99 -1.92 0.62
CA ARG A 206 -11.03 -1.22 1.37
C ARG A 206 -11.22 0.23 0.95
N ASP A 207 -10.15 0.91 0.55
CA ASP A 207 -10.24 2.30 0.09
C ASP A 207 -11.04 2.42 -1.22
N PHE A 208 -11.24 1.30 -1.94
CA PHE A 208 -12.11 1.21 -3.12
C PHE A 208 -13.52 0.73 -2.81
N THR A 209 -13.72 -0.07 -1.77
CA THR A 209 -15.02 -0.68 -1.43
C THR A 209 -15.76 0.01 -0.30
N GLY A 210 -15.21 1.12 0.22
CA GLY A 210 -15.88 1.98 1.19
C GLY A 210 -15.22 3.35 1.34
N ALA A 211 -15.78 4.15 2.23
CA ALA A 211 -15.29 5.48 2.58
C ALA A 211 -15.09 5.60 4.09
N PHE A 212 -14.02 6.28 4.49
CA PHE A 212 -13.74 6.56 5.90
C PHE A 212 -14.18 7.97 6.27
N TRP A 213 -14.97 8.08 7.33
CA TRP A 213 -15.49 9.35 7.85
C TRP A 213 -15.07 9.51 9.30
N LEU A 214 -14.37 10.60 9.64
CA LEU A 214 -13.81 10.82 10.98
C LEU A 214 -14.82 10.69 12.13
N LYS A 215 -16.10 10.99 11.90
CA LYS A 215 -17.16 10.95 12.91
C LYS A 215 -17.81 9.58 13.09
N VAL A 216 -17.84 8.75 12.04
CA VAL A 216 -18.63 7.50 12.01
C VAL A 216 -17.80 6.27 11.63
N GLY A 217 -16.52 6.44 11.30
CA GLY A 217 -15.63 5.38 10.85
C GLY A 217 -15.90 4.97 9.41
N TRP A 218 -15.74 3.68 9.13
CA TRP A 218 -15.92 3.11 7.80
C TRP A 218 -17.40 2.95 7.44
N LYS A 219 -17.75 3.41 6.24
CA LYS A 219 -19.03 3.12 5.59
C LYS A 219 -18.77 2.42 4.27
N LEU A 220 -19.40 1.27 4.06
CA LEU A 220 -19.29 0.53 2.81
C LEU A 220 -20.10 1.22 1.71
N TYR A 221 -19.62 1.13 0.47
CA TYR A 221 -20.43 1.53 -0.68
C TYR A 221 -21.53 0.49 -0.94
N ALA A 222 -22.59 0.90 -1.63
CA ALA A 222 -23.71 0.00 -1.91
C ALA A 222 -23.40 -1.06 -3.00
N ASP A 223 -22.21 -1.05 -3.59
CA ASP A 223 -21.64 -2.08 -4.48
C ASP A 223 -20.46 -2.83 -3.83
N HIS A 224 -20.33 -2.77 -2.50
CA HIS A 224 -19.18 -3.34 -1.79
C HIS A 224 -18.94 -4.83 -2.10
N ASP A 225 -19.98 -5.64 -2.02
CA ASP A 225 -19.88 -7.09 -2.21
C ASP A 225 -19.59 -7.42 -3.69
N GLU A 226 -20.19 -6.67 -4.62
CA GLU A 226 -19.93 -6.79 -6.06
C GLU A 226 -18.47 -6.45 -6.40
N LEU A 227 -17.91 -5.40 -5.79
CA LEU A 227 -16.51 -5.01 -5.98
C LEU A 227 -15.56 -6.06 -5.39
N HIS A 228 -15.86 -6.62 -4.21
CA HIS A 228 -15.06 -7.70 -3.65
C HIS A 228 -15.07 -8.95 -4.54
N LYS A 229 -16.25 -9.33 -5.02
CA LYS A 229 -16.40 -10.43 -5.98
C LYS A 229 -15.60 -10.18 -7.26
N LEU A 230 -15.74 -8.99 -7.87
CA LEU A 230 -15.01 -8.60 -9.07
C LEU A 230 -13.50 -8.68 -8.87
N PHE A 231 -12.99 -8.18 -7.74
CA PHE A 231 -11.56 -8.25 -7.41
C PHE A 231 -11.07 -9.71 -7.43
N TRP A 232 -11.74 -10.60 -6.70
CA TRP A 232 -11.29 -11.98 -6.54
C TRP A 232 -11.50 -12.84 -7.77
N GLU A 233 -12.57 -12.61 -8.54
CA GLU A 233 -12.77 -13.26 -9.84
C GLU A 233 -11.67 -12.85 -10.83
N THR A 234 -11.36 -11.55 -10.91
CA THR A 234 -10.29 -11.04 -11.77
C THR A 234 -8.93 -11.57 -11.33
N PHE A 235 -8.63 -11.55 -10.02
CA PHE A 235 -7.37 -12.06 -9.49
C PHE A 235 -7.21 -13.55 -9.80
N ARG A 236 -8.22 -14.38 -9.53
CA ARG A 236 -8.20 -15.82 -9.86
C ARG A 236 -8.07 -16.08 -11.36
N ALA A 237 -8.73 -15.29 -12.20
CA ALA A 237 -8.57 -15.41 -13.64
C ALA A 237 -7.12 -15.14 -14.10
N GLU A 238 -6.40 -14.26 -13.40
CA GLU A 238 -5.01 -13.90 -13.70
C GLU A 238 -3.98 -14.89 -13.14
N VAL A 239 -4.23 -15.51 -11.98
CA VAL A 239 -3.24 -16.33 -11.25
C VAL A 239 -3.54 -17.84 -11.25
N GLY A 240 -4.75 -18.23 -11.64
CA GLY A 240 -5.23 -19.61 -11.58
C GLY A 240 -5.95 -19.95 -10.27
N GLU A 241 -6.15 -21.24 -10.04
CA GLU A 241 -6.83 -21.74 -8.83
C GLU A 241 -5.98 -21.49 -7.57
N LEU A 242 -6.65 -21.06 -6.50
CA LEU A 242 -6.06 -20.84 -5.19
C LEU A 242 -6.69 -21.82 -4.20
N SER A 243 -5.87 -22.48 -3.38
CA SER A 243 -6.39 -23.37 -2.34
C SER A 243 -7.10 -22.56 -1.25
N ILE A 244 -7.94 -23.23 -0.45
CA ILE A 244 -8.58 -22.60 0.71
C ILE A 244 -7.50 -22.11 1.68
N GLU A 245 -6.41 -22.86 1.82
CA GLU A 245 -5.26 -22.53 2.64
C GLU A 245 -4.54 -21.26 2.16
N ASP A 246 -4.37 -21.10 0.84
CA ASP A 246 -3.82 -19.89 0.24
C ASP A 246 -4.71 -18.70 0.56
N MET A 247 -6.02 -18.83 0.35
CA MET A 247 -6.98 -17.75 0.61
C MET A 247 -6.97 -17.33 2.09
N GLN A 248 -6.93 -18.30 3.02
CA GLN A 248 -6.77 -18.03 4.45
C GLN A 248 -5.46 -17.29 4.75
N ALA A 249 -4.35 -17.75 4.17
CA ALA A 249 -3.04 -17.12 4.36
C ALA A 249 -3.02 -15.68 3.83
N ILE A 250 -3.62 -15.44 2.65
CA ILE A 250 -3.72 -14.11 2.03
C ILE A 250 -4.50 -13.15 2.93
N VAL A 251 -5.62 -13.60 3.50
CA VAL A 251 -6.41 -12.79 4.45
C VAL A 251 -5.62 -12.48 5.71
N SER A 252 -4.93 -13.46 6.28
CA SER A 252 -4.09 -13.24 7.47
C SER A 252 -2.92 -12.30 7.16
N SER A 253 -2.31 -12.40 5.97
CA SER A 253 -1.27 -11.48 5.49
C SER A 253 -1.79 -10.05 5.31
N ARG A 254 -3.02 -9.90 4.81
CA ARG A 254 -3.71 -8.60 4.74
C ARG A 254 -3.93 -8.00 6.12
N ASN A 255 -4.33 -8.80 7.11
CA ASN A 255 -4.53 -8.34 8.48
C ASN A 255 -3.21 -7.95 9.16
N LEU A 256 -2.15 -8.73 8.93
CA LEU A 256 -0.78 -8.38 9.31
C LEU A 256 -0.39 -7.02 8.72
N GLY A 257 -0.63 -6.80 7.43
CA GLY A 257 -0.38 -5.51 6.76
C GLY A 257 -1.14 -4.33 7.39
N CYS A 258 -2.42 -4.53 7.75
CA CYS A 258 -3.20 -3.53 8.50
C CYS A 258 -2.53 -3.19 9.84
N LEU A 259 -2.19 -4.20 10.64
CA LEU A 259 -1.57 -4.04 11.96
C LEU A 259 -0.21 -3.34 11.87
N LEU A 260 0.66 -3.75 10.95
CA LEU A 260 2.00 -3.18 10.84
C LEU A 260 2.00 -1.75 10.27
N THR A 261 1.03 -1.42 9.39
CA THR A 261 0.89 -0.06 8.85
C THR A 261 0.24 0.90 9.84
N ARG A 262 -0.81 0.48 10.54
CA ARG A 262 -1.65 1.38 11.35
C ARG A 262 -1.44 1.22 12.86
N GLY A 263 -0.86 0.11 13.31
CA GLY A 263 -0.52 -0.09 14.71
C GLY A 263 0.70 0.70 15.17
N PHE A 264 1.46 1.27 14.24
CA PHE A 264 2.70 2.00 14.50
C PHE A 264 2.62 3.45 14.01
N THR A 265 3.51 4.30 14.53
CA THR A 265 3.87 5.57 13.91
C THR A 265 4.46 5.34 12.50
N LYS A 266 4.52 6.40 11.70
CA LYS A 266 4.98 6.31 10.31
C LYS A 266 6.40 5.72 10.24
N ARG A 267 6.63 4.89 9.21
CA ARG A 267 7.92 4.31 8.89
C ARG A 267 8.48 5.09 7.69
N LEU A 268 9.17 6.19 7.96
CA LEU A 268 9.89 6.96 6.94
C LEU A 268 11.37 6.98 7.32
N ALA A 269 12.26 6.94 6.33
CA ALA A 269 13.70 6.90 6.57
C ALA A 269 14.26 8.09 7.40
N ASN A 270 13.55 9.22 7.46
CA ASN A 270 13.91 10.38 8.28
C ASN A 270 13.12 10.54 9.59
N GLU A 271 12.28 9.57 9.93
CA GLU A 271 11.50 9.56 11.17
C GLU A 271 12.17 8.68 12.25
N PRO A 272 11.84 8.87 13.54
CA PRO A 272 12.24 7.94 14.59
C PRO A 272 11.78 6.51 14.29
N LEU A 273 12.44 5.54 14.94
CA LEU A 273 12.03 4.14 14.85
C LEU A 273 10.52 4.01 15.16
N PRO A 274 9.76 3.22 14.37
CA PRO A 274 8.33 3.13 14.54
C PRO A 274 7.95 2.61 15.92
N THR A 275 7.11 3.35 16.64
CA THR A 275 6.58 2.97 17.95
C THR A 275 5.09 2.66 17.86
N PRO A 276 4.54 1.82 18.75
CA PRO A 276 3.11 1.58 18.80
C PRO A 276 2.32 2.88 18.95
N VAL A 277 1.18 2.98 18.27
CA VAL A 277 0.35 4.19 18.33
C VAL A 277 -0.22 4.42 19.74
N GLY A 278 -0.08 5.64 20.24
CA GLY A 278 -0.56 6.05 21.56
C GLY A 278 -2.03 6.52 21.58
N ASP A 279 -2.39 7.26 22.64
CA ASP A 279 -3.71 7.87 22.81
C ASP A 279 -3.80 9.32 22.29
N ASP A 280 -2.86 9.72 21.43
CA ASP A 280 -2.88 11.00 20.72
C ASP A 280 -3.86 11.00 19.52
N ALA A 281 -3.93 12.12 18.80
CA ALA A 281 -4.83 12.27 17.66
C ALA A 281 -4.52 11.30 16.51
N ILE A 282 -3.24 11.04 16.23
CA ILE A 282 -2.79 10.13 15.18
C ILE A 282 -3.14 8.69 15.59
N GLY A 283 -2.89 8.33 16.83
CA GLY A 283 -3.21 7.02 17.36
C GLY A 283 -4.70 6.75 17.42
N ARG A 284 -5.54 7.74 17.80
CA ARG A 284 -7.00 7.60 17.70
C ARG A 284 -7.47 7.37 16.26
N TYR A 285 -6.93 8.13 15.30
CA TYR A 285 -7.24 7.94 13.88
C TYR A 285 -6.88 6.53 13.41
N ASN A 286 -5.65 6.09 13.71
CA ASN A 286 -5.16 4.79 13.31
C ASN A 286 -5.93 3.62 13.97
N LYS A 287 -6.30 3.75 15.25
CA LYS A 287 -7.15 2.76 15.94
C LYS A 287 -8.55 2.69 15.33
N LEU A 288 -9.15 3.81 14.93
CA LEU A 288 -10.45 3.82 14.24
C LEU A 288 -10.35 3.16 12.86
N MET A 289 -9.23 3.31 12.16
CA MET A 289 -8.97 2.58 10.91
C MET A 289 -8.86 1.07 11.15
N LEU A 290 -8.07 0.66 12.16
CA LEU A 290 -7.91 -0.76 12.52
C LEU A 290 -9.22 -1.40 12.95
N ASP A 291 -10.08 -0.69 13.67
CA ASP A 291 -11.39 -1.18 14.12
C ASP A 291 -12.24 -1.64 12.94
N GLY A 292 -12.40 -0.79 11.91
CA GLY A 292 -13.13 -1.16 10.70
C GLY A 292 -12.46 -2.23 9.84
N PHE A 293 -11.15 -2.47 10.01
CA PHE A 293 -10.44 -3.51 9.29
C PHE A 293 -10.49 -4.88 9.95
N LEU A 294 -10.55 -4.92 11.28
CA LEU A 294 -10.25 -6.13 12.05
C LEU A 294 -11.37 -6.53 13.03
N ILE A 295 -12.17 -5.57 13.52
CA ILE A 295 -13.06 -5.77 14.67
C ILE A 295 -14.53 -5.64 14.27
N ASN A 296 -14.89 -4.52 13.67
CA ASN A 296 -16.28 -4.20 13.35
C ASN A 296 -16.87 -5.24 12.38
N PRO A 297 -17.93 -5.99 12.78
CA PRO A 297 -18.47 -7.10 12.00
C PRO A 297 -19.13 -6.66 10.70
N ASP A 298 -19.65 -5.44 10.63
CA ASP A 298 -20.33 -4.93 9.44
C ASP A 298 -19.33 -4.62 8.33
N THR A 299 -18.11 -4.25 8.72
CA THR A 299 -17.09 -3.77 7.79
C THR A 299 -15.94 -4.77 7.61
N LYS A 300 -15.52 -5.55 8.62
CA LYS A 300 -14.37 -6.47 8.52
C LYS A 300 -14.52 -7.45 7.35
N LEU A 301 -13.40 -7.76 6.70
CA LEU A 301 -13.39 -8.76 5.62
C LEU A 301 -13.50 -10.16 6.23
N CYS A 302 -14.49 -10.93 5.79
CA CYS A 302 -14.68 -12.34 6.16
C CYS A 302 -14.38 -13.23 4.95
N LEU A 303 -13.90 -14.46 5.21
CA LEU A 303 -13.62 -15.44 4.15
C LEU A 303 -14.85 -15.75 3.29
N ASP A 304 -16.05 -15.69 3.87
CA ASP A 304 -17.32 -15.91 3.14
C ASP A 304 -17.59 -14.85 2.05
N ARG A 305 -16.82 -13.75 2.02
CA ARG A 305 -16.92 -12.65 1.04
C ARG A 305 -15.78 -12.66 0.01
N ILE A 306 -15.04 -13.76 -0.09
CA ILE A 306 -13.84 -13.92 -0.93
C ILE A 306 -13.98 -15.16 -1.82
#